data_AF-A0A3M2ZIP6-F1
#
_entry.id   AF-A0A3M2ZIP6-F1
#
_cell.length_a   1.000
_cell.length_b   1.000
_cell.length_c   1.000
_cell.angle_alpha   90.00
_cell.angle_beta   90.00
_cell.angle_gamma   90.00
#
_symmetry.space_group_name_H-M   'P 1'
#
loop_
_entity.id
_entity.type
_entity.pdbx_description
1 polymer ?
#
loop_
_entity_poly.entity_id
_entity_poly.type
_entity_poly.pdbx_seq_one_letter_code
_entity_poly.pdbx_strand_id
1 'polypeptide(L)'
;SFDQLVGINQKIDDALKPIIKVSDEVSATFENLLQKTIDDTLRAPDETGIKQVKIAGDLRNGMTNFRLVFRRYLSVPSADNRQATYTSADALIAQVAAARSQLPVEANIAVDTALNALKQYKMLMSSISEMLQQADQVRGNLQQQSIATAAVADDLAAQQIVSAKKEQNTAVVQLLSVALVVLLIGIFAALLITRQITIPLNDTVIAARRIADG
;
A
#
# COMPACT_ATOMS: atom_id res chain seq x y z
N SER A 1 -4.11 -8.59 5.51
CA SER A 1 -5.27 -7.82 5.00
C SER A 1 -5.02 -6.32 5.18
N PHE A 2 -5.91 -5.45 4.68
CA PHE A 2 -5.81 -4.00 4.91
C PHE A 2 -5.87 -3.66 6.41
N ASP A 3 -6.79 -4.27 7.17
CA ASP A 3 -6.88 -4.08 8.63
C ASP A 3 -5.59 -4.49 9.37
N GLN A 4 -4.95 -5.56 8.90
CA GLN A 4 -3.65 -5.97 9.43
C GLN A 4 -2.57 -4.90 9.17
N LEU A 5 -2.56 -4.28 7.99
CA LEU A 5 -1.63 -3.20 7.68
C LEU A 5 -1.87 -1.97 8.57
N VAL A 6 -3.14 -1.60 8.78
CA VAL A 6 -3.53 -0.52 9.71
C VAL A 6 -3.05 -0.83 11.13
N GLY A 7 -3.30 -2.05 11.61
CA GLY A 7 -2.87 -2.48 12.94
C GLY A 7 -1.35 -2.50 13.13
N ILE A 8 -0.58 -2.88 12.09
CA ILE A 8 0.88 -2.81 12.14
C ILE A 8 1.36 -1.35 12.23
N ASN A 9 0.81 -0.45 11.43
CA ASN A 9 1.19 0.97 11.47
C ASN A 9 0.90 1.61 12.83
N GLN A 10 -0.24 1.29 13.45
CA GLN A 10 -0.54 1.74 14.82
C GLN A 10 0.50 1.25 15.84
N LYS A 11 0.90 -0.03 15.76
CA LYS A 11 1.94 -0.57 16.63
C LYS A 11 3.31 0.09 16.42
N ILE A 12 3.64 0.47 15.19
CA ILE A 12 4.85 1.23 14.88
C ILE A 12 4.78 2.60 15.55
N ASP A 13 3.67 3.33 15.40
CA ASP A 13 3.48 4.65 16.03
C ASP A 13 3.59 4.58 17.56
N ASP A 14 3.02 3.54 18.17
CA ASP A 14 3.12 3.30 19.61
C ASP A 14 4.55 2.95 20.04
N ALA A 15 5.27 2.15 19.26
CA ALA A 15 6.67 1.79 19.54
C ALA A 15 7.65 2.96 19.33
N LEU A 16 7.29 3.98 18.55
CA LEU A 16 8.08 5.20 18.41
C LEU A 16 8.02 6.08 19.66
N LYS A 17 6.94 6.05 20.46
CA LYS A 17 6.84 6.85 21.69
C LYS A 17 7.98 6.60 22.69
N PRO A 18 8.28 5.36 23.11
CA PRO A 18 9.39 5.10 24.01
C PRO A 18 10.75 5.38 23.36
N ILE A 19 10.89 5.20 22.04
CA ILE A 19 12.18 5.44 21.36
C ILE A 19 12.53 6.93 21.34
N ILE A 20 11.54 7.81 21.17
CA ILE A 20 11.72 9.27 21.23
C ILE A 20 12.20 9.66 22.62
N LYS A 21 11.56 9.13 23.68
CA LYS A 21 11.96 9.39 25.07
C LYS A 21 13.43 9.00 25.32
N VAL A 22 13.82 7.77 24.99
CA VAL A 22 15.21 7.30 25.13
C VAL A 22 16.17 8.15 24.29
N SER A 23 15.76 8.55 23.07
CA SER A 23 16.52 9.44 22.21
C SER A 23 16.86 10.77 22.88
N ASP A 24 15.87 11.37 23.53
CA ASP A 24 15.99 12.69 24.13
C ASP A 24 16.79 12.63 25.43
N GLU A 25 16.64 11.58 26.23
CA GLU A 25 17.46 11.31 27.42
C GLU A 25 18.95 11.14 27.08
N VAL A 26 19.28 10.38 26.02
CA VAL A 26 20.67 10.24 25.55
C VAL A 26 21.20 11.57 25.03
N SER A 27 20.40 12.31 24.26
CA SER A 27 20.80 13.61 23.72
C SER A 27 21.10 14.62 24.84
N ALA A 28 20.24 14.67 25.86
CA ALA A 28 20.44 15.51 27.04
C ALA A 28 21.68 15.10 27.85
N THR A 29 21.94 13.80 27.95
CA THR A 29 23.14 13.27 28.64
C THR A 29 24.43 13.74 27.95
N PHE A 30 24.49 13.66 26.61
CA PHE A 30 25.65 14.15 25.85
C PHE A 30 25.77 15.68 25.87
N GLU A 31 24.65 16.40 25.88
CA GLU A 31 24.67 17.86 26.02
C GLU A 31 25.25 18.30 27.37
N ASN A 32 24.77 17.69 28.45
CA ASN A 32 25.27 17.99 29.80
C ASN A 32 26.74 17.63 29.95
N LEU A 33 27.18 16.52 29.34
CA LEU A 33 28.58 16.12 29.32
C LEU A 33 29.46 17.13 28.56
N LEU A 34 28.99 17.60 27.40
CA LEU A 34 29.67 18.63 26.62
C LEU A 34 29.77 19.94 27.40
N GLN A 35 28.67 20.41 27.98
CA GLN A 35 28.68 21.65 28.77
C GLN A 35 29.66 21.54 29.95
N LYS A 36 29.62 20.41 30.68
CA LYS A 36 30.51 20.19 31.83
C LYS A 36 31.98 20.17 31.43
N THR A 37 32.33 19.46 30.35
CA THR A 37 33.72 19.40 29.86
C THR A 37 34.22 20.77 29.37
N ILE A 38 33.35 21.58 28.76
CA ILE A 38 33.67 22.97 28.40
C ILE A 38 33.94 23.79 29.66
N ASP A 39 33.04 23.76 30.64
CA ASP A 39 33.17 24.54 31.88
C ASP A 39 34.45 24.17 32.66
N ASP A 40 34.77 22.88 32.73
CA ASP A 40 35.98 22.40 33.41
C ASP A 40 37.25 22.81 32.66
N THR A 41 37.25 22.74 31.33
CA THR A 41 38.37 23.20 30.49
C THR A 41 38.58 24.72 30.58
N LEU A 42 37.49 25.51 30.69
CA LEU A 42 37.60 26.95 30.86
C LEU A 42 38.23 27.34 32.21
N ARG A 43 38.01 26.54 33.25
CA ARG A 43 38.60 26.77 34.59
C ARG A 43 40.08 26.40 34.65
N ALA A 44 40.48 25.36 33.92
CA ALA A 44 41.87 24.89 33.83
C ALA A 44 42.21 24.53 32.38
N PRO A 45 42.61 25.51 31.55
CA PRO A 45 42.87 25.26 30.14
C PRO A 45 44.12 24.40 29.95
N ASP A 46 43.93 23.17 29.50
CA ASP A 46 45.00 22.25 29.13
C ASP A 46 44.65 21.42 27.88
N GLU A 47 45.64 20.74 27.32
CA GLU A 47 45.47 19.92 26.11
C GLU A 47 44.49 18.75 26.35
N THR A 48 44.44 18.25 27.58
CA THR A 48 43.55 17.15 27.98
C THR A 48 42.09 17.57 27.95
N GLY A 49 41.75 18.72 28.53
CA GLY A 49 40.40 19.29 28.54
C GLY A 49 39.90 19.57 27.12
N ILE A 50 40.74 20.12 26.25
CA ILE A 50 40.39 20.33 24.83
C ILE A 50 40.04 18.99 24.14
N LYS A 51 40.80 17.92 24.39
CA LYS A 51 40.49 16.58 23.86
C LYS A 51 39.17 16.05 24.41
N GLN A 52 38.88 16.25 25.69
CA GLN A 52 37.63 15.82 26.33
C GLN A 52 36.41 16.56 25.78
N VAL A 53 36.51 17.88 25.56
CA VAL A 53 35.48 18.68 24.88
C VAL A 53 35.20 18.14 23.48
N LYS A 54 36.27 17.82 22.73
CA LYS A 54 36.12 17.22 21.40
C LYS A 54 35.38 15.89 21.47
N ILE A 55 35.74 15.01 22.40
CA ILE A 55 35.07 13.71 22.58
C ILE A 55 33.58 13.91 22.90
N ALA A 56 33.24 14.76 23.87
CA ALA A 56 31.85 15.04 24.22
C ALA A 56 31.05 15.62 23.05
N GLY A 57 31.68 16.52 22.26
CA GLY A 57 31.09 17.07 21.04
C GLY A 57 30.87 16.00 19.96
N ASP A 58 31.82 15.10 19.77
CA ASP A 58 31.71 13.98 18.83
C ASP A 58 30.58 13.01 19.24
N LEU A 59 30.33 12.79 20.53
CA LEU A 59 29.21 11.97 21.01
C LEU A 59 27.84 12.62 20.70
N ARG A 60 27.70 13.93 20.97
CA ARG A 60 26.49 14.70 20.63
C ARG A 60 26.21 14.67 19.12
N ASN A 61 27.24 14.89 18.32
CA ASN A 61 27.14 14.86 16.85
C ASN A 61 26.80 13.45 16.35
N GLY A 62 27.42 12.41 16.93
CA GLY A 62 27.13 11.01 16.63
C GLY A 62 25.65 10.66 16.88
N MET A 63 25.08 11.11 18.00
CA MET A 63 23.66 10.92 18.29
C MET A 63 22.76 11.65 17.28
N THR A 64 23.11 12.87 16.89
CA THR A 64 22.37 13.65 15.90
C THR A 64 22.37 12.93 14.55
N ASN A 65 23.54 12.47 14.09
CA ASN A 65 23.68 11.73 12.85
C ASN A 65 22.86 10.42 12.89
N PHE A 66 22.96 9.66 13.99
CA PHE A 66 22.17 8.44 14.16
C PHE A 66 20.67 8.69 14.05
N ARG A 67 20.15 9.74 14.70
CA ARG A 67 18.72 10.13 14.59
C ARG A 67 18.30 10.44 13.16
N LEU A 68 19.17 11.07 12.37
CA LEU A 68 18.88 11.39 10.96
C LEU A 68 18.83 10.12 10.10
N VAL A 69 19.81 9.23 10.26
CA VAL A 69 19.85 7.95 9.53
C VAL A 69 18.63 7.09 9.88
N PHE A 70 18.28 6.99 11.16
CA PHE A 70 17.10 6.23 11.58
C PHE A 70 15.81 6.83 11.04
N ARG A 71 15.65 8.16 11.06
CA ARG A 71 14.48 8.82 10.48
C ARG A 71 14.35 8.54 8.99
N ARG A 72 15.46 8.54 8.25
CA ARG A 72 15.47 8.17 6.83
C ARG A 72 14.97 6.73 6.64
N TYR A 73 15.36 5.80 7.49
CA TYR A 73 14.85 4.42 7.45
C TYR A 73 13.35 4.34 7.75
N LEU A 74 12.84 5.10 8.72
CA LEU A 74 11.40 5.18 8.99
C LEU A 74 10.62 5.72 7.79
N SER A 75 11.15 6.74 7.10
CA SER A 75 10.50 7.32 5.92
C SER A 75 10.59 6.43 4.68
N VAL A 76 11.72 5.74 4.49
CA VAL A 76 11.96 4.86 3.35
C VAL A 76 12.53 3.53 3.86
N PRO A 77 11.68 2.56 4.22
CA PRO A 77 12.10 1.28 4.74
C PRO A 77 12.71 0.41 3.61
N SER A 78 14.02 0.46 3.44
CA SER A 78 14.77 -0.38 2.51
C SER A 78 15.86 -1.17 3.22
N ALA A 79 16.38 -2.23 2.57
CA ALA A 79 17.50 -3.01 3.10
C ALA A 79 18.74 -2.13 3.36
N ASP A 80 19.04 -1.22 2.43
CA ASP A 80 20.18 -0.30 2.55
C ASP A 80 20.01 0.68 3.72
N ASN A 81 18.84 1.31 3.85
CA ASN A 81 18.57 2.25 4.94
C ASN A 81 18.53 1.52 6.30
N ARG A 82 18.05 0.27 6.33
CA ARG A 82 18.12 -0.59 7.50
C ARG A 82 19.58 -0.84 7.89
N GLN A 83 20.39 -1.31 6.97
CA GLN A 83 21.80 -1.59 7.22
C GLN A 83 22.54 -0.35 7.71
N ALA A 84 22.35 0.80 7.04
CA ALA A 84 22.93 2.07 7.44
C ALA A 84 22.54 2.47 8.87
N THR A 85 21.27 2.25 9.25
CA THR A 85 20.77 2.53 10.60
C THR A 85 21.47 1.66 11.65
N TYR A 86 21.55 0.35 11.43
CA TYR A 86 22.23 -0.56 12.37
C TYR A 86 23.72 -0.26 12.49
N THR A 87 24.40 -0.02 11.36
CA THR A 87 25.81 0.40 11.35
C THR A 87 26.01 1.70 12.13
N SER A 88 25.14 2.70 11.95
CA SER A 88 25.22 3.96 12.70
C SER A 88 24.96 3.77 14.19
N ALA A 89 24.03 2.88 14.58
CA ALA A 89 23.79 2.56 15.98
C ALA A 89 25.01 1.90 16.63
N ASP A 90 25.60 0.92 15.94
CA ASP A 90 26.78 0.19 16.43
C ASP A 90 28.01 1.08 16.54
N ALA A 91 28.22 1.97 15.56
CA ALA A 91 29.30 2.95 15.61
C ALA A 91 29.13 3.89 16.82
N LEU A 92 27.93 4.40 17.07
CA LEU A 92 27.67 5.29 18.21
C LEU A 92 27.85 4.56 19.55
N ILE A 93 27.34 3.33 19.68
CA ILE A 93 27.53 2.51 20.89
C ILE A 93 29.02 2.28 21.16
N ALA A 94 29.80 1.93 20.13
CA ALA A 94 31.24 1.73 20.25
C ALA A 94 31.96 3.03 20.65
N GLN A 95 31.57 4.16 20.07
CA GLN A 95 32.13 5.48 20.38
C GLN A 95 31.89 5.86 21.86
N VAL A 96 30.68 5.65 22.36
CA VAL A 96 30.33 5.91 23.77
C VAL A 96 31.10 4.98 24.70
N ALA A 97 31.22 3.71 24.36
CA ALA A 97 32.00 2.76 25.14
C ALA A 97 33.49 3.15 25.23
N ALA A 98 34.08 3.60 24.11
CA ALA A 98 35.46 4.08 24.07
C ALA A 98 35.66 5.39 24.84
N ALA A 99 34.66 6.27 24.89
CA ALA A 99 34.74 7.53 25.61
C ALA A 99 34.95 7.35 27.12
N ARG A 100 34.54 6.21 27.69
CA ARG A 100 34.69 5.90 29.13
C ARG A 100 36.13 6.00 29.62
N SER A 101 37.12 5.56 28.84
CA SER A 101 38.53 5.62 29.23
C SER A 101 39.22 6.94 28.86
N GLN A 102 38.53 7.81 28.11
CA GLN A 102 39.08 9.04 27.55
C GLN A 102 38.54 10.30 28.23
N LEU A 103 37.43 10.17 28.96
CA LEU A 103 36.79 11.22 29.75
C LEU A 103 37.19 11.11 31.24
N PRO A 104 37.00 12.19 32.02
CA PRO A 104 37.23 12.16 33.47
C PRO A 104 36.38 11.09 34.16
N VAL A 105 36.87 10.55 35.29
CA VAL A 105 36.19 9.48 36.03
C VAL A 105 34.78 9.90 36.47
N GLU A 106 34.58 11.18 36.76
CA GLU A 106 33.31 11.80 37.13
C GLU A 106 32.27 11.72 36.00
N ALA A 107 32.70 11.58 34.74
CA ALA A 107 31.83 11.41 33.58
C ALA A 107 31.38 9.95 33.37
N ASN A 108 32.02 8.97 34.02
CA ASN A 108 31.74 7.55 33.78
C ASN A 108 30.28 7.16 34.03
N ILE A 109 29.63 7.78 35.04
CA ILE A 109 28.21 7.53 35.31
C ILE A 109 27.35 7.97 34.11
N ALA A 110 27.60 9.16 33.56
CA ALA A 110 26.87 9.67 32.40
C ALA A 110 27.11 8.80 31.15
N VAL A 111 28.36 8.36 30.93
CA VAL A 111 28.72 7.46 29.84
C VAL A 111 28.01 6.12 29.97
N ASP A 112 27.97 5.53 31.16
CA ASP A 112 27.31 4.24 31.40
C ASP A 112 25.78 4.33 31.24
N THR A 113 25.17 5.40 31.74
CA THR A 113 23.76 5.68 31.54
C THR A 113 23.44 5.80 30.06
N ALA A 114 24.22 6.58 29.30
CA ALA A 114 24.02 6.72 27.86
C ALA A 114 24.23 5.41 27.10
N LEU A 115 25.24 4.61 27.47
CA LEU A 115 25.52 3.32 26.85
C LEU A 115 24.36 2.33 27.04
N ASN A 116 23.79 2.27 28.26
CA ASN A 116 22.64 1.42 28.55
C ASN A 116 21.38 1.89 27.80
N ALA A 117 21.14 3.20 27.77
CA ALA A 117 20.03 3.78 27.02
C ALA A 117 20.16 3.53 25.50
N LEU A 118 21.36 3.63 24.92
CA LEU A 118 21.59 3.31 23.51
C LEU A 118 21.38 1.83 23.17
N LYS A 119 21.75 0.91 24.08
CA LYS A 119 21.42 -0.52 23.92
C LYS A 119 19.91 -0.73 23.93
N GLN A 120 19.18 -0.07 24.83
CA GLN A 120 17.73 -0.10 24.86
C GLN A 120 17.12 0.48 23.59
N TYR A 121 17.65 1.61 23.11
CA TYR A 121 17.26 2.21 21.84
C TYR A 121 17.39 1.20 20.70
N LYS A 122 18.54 0.52 20.58
CA LYS A 122 18.80 -0.49 19.54
C LYS A 122 17.80 -1.66 19.60
N MET A 123 17.39 -2.08 20.80
CA MET A 123 16.36 -3.13 20.97
C MET A 123 15.00 -2.64 20.45
N LEU A 124 14.55 -1.44 20.85
CA LEU A 124 13.29 -0.85 20.38
C LEU A 124 13.30 -0.64 18.86
N MET A 125 14.41 -0.14 18.33
CA MET A 125 14.65 0.03 16.90
C MET A 125 14.51 -1.29 16.14
N SER A 126 14.99 -2.40 16.72
CA SER A 126 14.89 -3.72 16.09
C SER A 126 13.45 -4.21 16.01
N SER A 127 12.68 -4.03 17.09
CA SER A 127 11.24 -4.32 17.08
C SER A 127 10.49 -3.50 16.02
N ILE A 128 10.80 -2.20 15.88
CA ILE A 128 10.24 -1.35 14.82
C ILE A 128 10.65 -1.85 13.43
N SER A 129 11.91 -2.25 13.24
CA SER A 129 12.43 -2.77 11.97
C SER A 129 11.66 -4.03 11.53
N GLU A 130 11.39 -4.95 12.46
CA GLU A 130 10.58 -6.14 12.19
C GLU A 130 9.15 -5.78 11.77
N MET A 131 8.51 -4.81 12.45
CA MET A 131 7.17 -4.36 12.08
C MET A 131 7.13 -3.67 10.71
N LEU A 132 8.16 -2.89 10.36
CA LEU A 132 8.27 -2.29 9.02
C LEU A 132 8.38 -3.36 7.93
N GLN A 133 9.15 -4.42 8.17
CA GLN A 133 9.25 -5.55 7.25
C GLN A 133 7.91 -6.31 7.12
N GLN A 134 7.19 -6.52 8.22
CA GLN A 134 5.86 -7.11 8.18
C GLN A 134 4.87 -6.24 7.40
N ALA A 135 4.90 -4.91 7.59
CA ALA A 135 4.07 -3.98 6.85
C ALA A 135 4.34 -4.04 5.35
N ASP A 136 5.62 -4.11 4.95
CA ASP A 136 6.04 -4.25 3.56
C ASP A 136 5.53 -5.56 2.93
N GLN A 137 5.68 -6.68 3.64
CA GLN A 137 5.15 -7.97 3.20
C GLN A 137 3.63 -7.93 3.01
N VAL A 138 2.88 -7.31 3.94
CA VAL A 138 1.43 -7.17 3.82
C VAL A 138 1.05 -6.28 2.64
N ARG A 139 1.79 -5.20 2.38
CA ARG A 139 1.60 -4.36 1.17
C ARG A 139 1.81 -5.15 -0.11
N GLY A 140 2.88 -5.95 -0.19
CA GLY A 140 3.14 -6.83 -1.32
C GLY A 140 2.00 -7.82 -1.58
N ASN A 141 1.49 -8.46 -0.52
CA ASN A 141 0.34 -9.37 -0.62
C ASN A 141 -0.94 -8.66 -1.11
N LEU A 142 -1.22 -7.45 -0.61
CA LEU A 142 -2.38 -6.67 -1.04
C LEU A 142 -2.26 -6.23 -2.50
N GLN A 143 -1.06 -5.86 -2.96
CA GLN A 143 -0.82 -5.53 -4.35
C GLN A 143 -1.05 -6.75 -5.25
N GLN A 144 -0.53 -7.93 -4.87
CA GLN A 144 -0.76 -9.16 -5.62
C GLN A 144 -2.26 -9.53 -5.66
N GLN A 145 -2.96 -9.36 -4.54
CA GLN A 145 -4.40 -9.59 -4.47
C GLN A 145 -5.16 -8.61 -5.37
N SER A 146 -4.79 -7.33 -5.39
CA SER A 146 -5.39 -6.33 -6.28
C SER A 146 -5.19 -6.67 -7.75
N ILE A 147 -4.01 -7.14 -8.15
CA ILE A 147 -3.74 -7.58 -9.52
C ILE A 147 -4.60 -8.80 -9.87
N ALA A 148 -4.70 -9.77 -8.98
CA ALA A 148 -5.53 -10.96 -9.18
C ALA A 148 -7.02 -10.61 -9.29
N THR A 149 -7.52 -9.70 -8.44
CA THR A 149 -8.92 -9.24 -8.51
C THR A 149 -9.22 -8.51 -9.81
N ALA A 150 -8.30 -7.66 -10.29
CA ALA A 150 -8.46 -6.99 -11.58
C ALA A 150 -8.52 -8.02 -12.73
N ALA A 151 -7.65 -9.02 -12.73
CA ALA A 151 -7.66 -10.07 -13.74
C ALA A 151 -8.97 -10.88 -13.76
N VAL A 152 -9.55 -11.17 -12.59
CA VAL A 152 -10.87 -11.85 -12.49
C VAL A 152 -12.00 -10.95 -13.00
N ALA A 153 -11.95 -9.65 -12.73
CA ALA A 153 -12.95 -8.71 -13.23
C ALA A 153 -12.90 -8.59 -14.76
N ASP A 154 -11.70 -8.54 -15.34
CA ASP A 154 -11.51 -8.52 -16.80
C ASP A 154 -12.03 -9.81 -17.46
N ASP A 155 -11.76 -10.98 -16.87
CA ASP A 155 -12.28 -12.26 -17.36
C ASP A 155 -13.81 -12.33 -17.31
N LEU A 156 -14.42 -11.89 -16.21
CA LEU A 156 -15.88 -11.82 -16.07
C LEU A 156 -16.51 -10.89 -17.12
N ALA A 157 -15.91 -9.72 -17.37
CA ALA A 157 -16.37 -8.79 -18.39
C ALA A 157 -16.29 -9.41 -19.80
N ALA A 158 -15.20 -10.10 -20.12
CA ALA A 158 -15.04 -10.81 -21.38
C ALA A 158 -16.10 -11.91 -21.56
N GLN A 159 -16.38 -12.69 -20.51
CA GLN A 159 -17.42 -13.71 -20.53
C GLN A 159 -18.83 -13.13 -20.73
N GLN A 160 -19.15 -11.99 -20.12
CA GLN A 160 -20.44 -11.32 -20.32
C GLN A 160 -20.63 -10.84 -21.76
N ILE A 161 -19.58 -10.31 -22.41
CA ILE A 161 -19.64 -9.90 -23.82
C ILE A 161 -19.94 -11.11 -24.71
N VAL A 162 -19.27 -12.24 -24.47
CA VAL A 162 -19.51 -13.48 -25.23
C VAL A 162 -20.94 -13.99 -25.02
N SER A 163 -21.41 -13.99 -23.77
CA SER A 163 -22.78 -14.41 -23.44
C SER A 163 -23.82 -13.51 -24.10
N ALA A 164 -23.68 -12.19 -23.99
CA ALA A 164 -24.58 -11.22 -24.60
C ALA A 164 -24.67 -11.39 -26.13
N LYS A 165 -23.55 -11.67 -26.79
CA LYS A 165 -23.52 -11.93 -28.24
C LYS A 165 -24.26 -13.23 -28.60
N LYS A 166 -24.11 -14.28 -27.79
CA LYS A 166 -24.83 -15.55 -27.99
C LYS A 166 -26.33 -15.38 -27.78
N GLU A 167 -26.73 -14.61 -26.77
CA GLU A 167 -28.12 -14.32 -26.46
C GLU A 167 -28.78 -13.48 -27.55
N GLN A 168 -28.09 -12.44 -28.05
CA GLN A 168 -28.52 -11.66 -29.21
C GLN A 168 -28.75 -12.54 -30.44
N ASN A 169 -27.80 -13.40 -30.80
CA ASN A 169 -27.95 -14.30 -31.94
C ASN A 169 -29.16 -15.23 -31.78
N THR A 170 -29.39 -15.75 -30.57
CA THR A 170 -30.54 -16.61 -30.28
C THR A 170 -31.86 -15.85 -30.45
N ALA A 171 -31.93 -14.62 -29.94
CA ALA A 171 -33.11 -13.76 -30.08
C ALA A 171 -33.41 -13.42 -31.55
N VAL A 172 -32.38 -13.12 -32.36
CA VAL A 172 -32.54 -12.85 -33.79
C VAL A 172 -33.10 -14.07 -34.52
N VAL A 173 -32.60 -15.28 -34.24
CA VAL A 173 -33.10 -16.52 -34.84
C VAL A 173 -34.55 -16.78 -34.43
N GLN A 174 -34.92 -16.56 -33.17
CA GLN A 174 -36.30 -16.70 -32.70
C GLN A 174 -37.24 -15.70 -33.38
N LEU A 175 -36.84 -14.42 -33.49
CA LEU A 175 -37.62 -13.39 -34.18
C LEU A 175 -37.83 -13.74 -35.66
N LEU A 176 -36.78 -14.20 -36.35
CA LEU A 176 -36.90 -14.66 -37.74
C LEU A 176 -37.83 -15.87 -37.88
N SER A 177 -37.76 -16.81 -36.93
CA SER A 177 -38.63 -17.99 -36.91
C SER A 177 -40.09 -17.60 -36.76
N VAL A 178 -40.40 -16.71 -35.81
CA VAL A 178 -41.76 -16.19 -35.60
C VAL A 178 -42.24 -15.40 -36.82
N ALA A 179 -41.40 -14.52 -37.36
CA ALA A 179 -41.74 -13.73 -38.55
C ALA A 179 -42.07 -14.62 -39.76
N LEU A 180 -41.30 -15.71 -39.95
CA LEU A 180 -41.52 -16.66 -41.02
C LEU A 180 -42.85 -17.42 -40.85
N VAL A 181 -43.17 -17.85 -39.63
CA VAL A 181 -44.46 -18.50 -39.32
C VAL A 181 -45.63 -17.53 -39.61
N VAL A 182 -45.55 -16.29 -39.15
CA VAL A 182 -46.59 -15.27 -39.40
C VAL A 182 -46.76 -15.00 -40.89
N LEU A 183 -45.66 -14.92 -41.65
CA LEU A 183 -45.69 -14.70 -43.09
C LEU A 183 -46.38 -15.85 -43.82
N LEU A 184 -46.07 -17.10 -43.46
CA LEU A 184 -46.73 -18.28 -44.05
C LEU A 184 -48.23 -18.31 -43.75
N ILE A 185 -48.63 -17.97 -42.52
CA ILE A 185 -50.05 -17.85 -42.14
C ILE A 185 -50.74 -16.76 -42.98
N GLY A 186 -50.10 -15.60 -43.15
CA GLY A 186 -50.63 -14.50 -43.97
C GLY A 186 -50.84 -14.91 -45.42
N ILE A 187 -49.88 -15.61 -46.02
CA ILE A 187 -49.98 -16.16 -47.39
C ILE A 187 -51.17 -17.14 -47.48
N PHE A 188 -51.27 -18.07 -46.52
CA PHE A 188 -52.34 -19.07 -46.51
C PHE A 188 -53.72 -18.43 -46.37
N ALA A 189 -53.86 -17.44 -45.47
CA ALA A 189 -55.08 -16.68 -45.30
C ALA A 189 -55.47 -15.93 -46.59
N ALA A 190 -54.51 -15.28 -47.26
CA ALA A 190 -54.76 -14.61 -48.54
C ALA A 190 -55.26 -15.58 -49.63
N LEU A 191 -54.68 -16.78 -49.72
CA LEU A 191 -55.13 -17.82 -50.64
C LEU A 191 -56.55 -18.30 -50.33
N LEU A 192 -56.88 -18.51 -49.05
CA LEU A 192 -58.23 -18.89 -48.63
C LEU A 192 -59.26 -17.81 -48.93
N ILE A 193 -58.97 -16.54 -48.64
CA ILE A 193 -59.85 -15.40 -48.96
C ILE A 193 -60.11 -15.34 -50.47
N THR A 194 -59.05 -15.45 -51.27
CA THR A 194 -59.16 -15.41 -52.73
C THR A 194 -60.10 -16.51 -53.24
N ARG A 195 -59.96 -17.73 -52.70
CA ARG A 195 -60.80 -18.87 -53.08
C ARG A 195 -62.24 -18.77 -52.59
N GLN A 196 -62.46 -18.36 -51.35
CA GLN A 196 -63.78 -18.41 -50.72
C GLN A 196 -64.64 -17.18 -50.96
N ILE A 197 -64.02 -16.01 -51.14
CA ILE A 197 -64.74 -14.73 -51.24
C ILE A 197 -64.65 -14.21 -52.67
N THR A 198 -63.45 -14.02 -53.20
CA THR A 198 -63.24 -13.29 -54.46
C THR A 198 -63.76 -14.03 -55.68
N ILE A 199 -63.55 -15.35 -55.77
CA ILE A 199 -64.05 -16.17 -56.90
C ILE A 199 -65.59 -16.18 -56.98
N PRO A 200 -66.34 -16.54 -55.92
CA PRO A 200 -67.81 -16.53 -56.00
C PRO A 200 -68.39 -15.11 -56.18
N LEU A 201 -67.71 -14.06 -55.71
CA LEU A 201 -68.07 -12.67 -56.04
C LEU A 201 -67.91 -12.37 -57.53
N ASN A 202 -66.86 -12.86 -58.18
CA ASN A 202 -66.71 -12.72 -59.63
C ASN A 202 -67.79 -13.50 -60.39
N ASP A 203 -68.10 -14.72 -59.93
CA ASP A 203 -69.14 -15.56 -60.54
C ASP A 203 -70.53 -14.92 -60.41
N THR A 204 -70.83 -14.31 -59.27
CA THR A 204 -72.08 -13.56 -59.06
C THR A 204 -72.16 -12.28 -59.89
N VAL A 205 -71.06 -11.55 -60.07
CA VAL A 205 -71.03 -10.37 -60.97
C VAL A 205 -71.22 -10.78 -62.43
N ILE A 206 -70.59 -11.88 -62.87
CA ILE A 206 -70.77 -12.42 -64.22
C ILE A 206 -72.22 -12.89 -64.42
N ALA A 207 -72.80 -13.60 -63.45
CA ALA A 207 -74.20 -14.03 -63.49
C ALA A 207 -75.17 -12.83 -63.52
N ALA A 208 -74.93 -11.79 -62.71
CA ALA A 208 -75.72 -10.57 -62.72
C ALA A 208 -75.61 -9.84 -64.06
N ARG A 209 -74.42 -9.81 -64.66
CA ARG A 209 -74.20 -9.21 -65.98
C ARG A 209 -74.91 -9.98 -67.09
N ARG A 210 -74.95 -11.31 -66.99
CA ARG A 210 -75.70 -12.18 -67.91
C ARG A 210 -77.22 -11.98 -67.80
N ILE A 211 -77.74 -11.71 -66.60
CA ILE A 211 -79.16 -11.35 -66.39
C ILE A 211 -79.45 -9.94 -66.93
N ALA A 212 -78.48 -9.03 -66.89
CA ALA A 212 -78.62 -7.68 -67.41
C ALA A 212 -78.52 -7.60 -68.95
N ASP A 213 -77.73 -8.49 -69.57
CA ASP A 213 -77.54 -8.55 -71.03
C ASP A 213 -78.63 -9.36 -71.76
N GLY A 214 -79.52 -10.07 -71.03
CA GLY A 214 -80.69 -10.79 -71.56
C GLY A 214 -80.52 -12.31 -71.62
#